data_AF-A0A955CMU7-F1
#
_entry.id   AF-A0A955CMU7-F1
#
_cell.length_a   1.000
_cell.length_b   1.000
_cell.length_c   1.000
_cell.angle_alpha   90.00
_cell.angle_beta   90.00
_cell.angle_gamma   90.00
#
_symmetry.space_group_name_H-M   'P 1'
#
loop_
_entity.id
_entity.type
_entity.pdbx_description
1 polymer ?
#
loop_
_entity_poly.entity_id
_entity_poly.type
_entity_poly.pdbx_seq_one_letter_code
_entity_poly.pdbx_strand_id
1 'polypeptide(L)'
;MIDSLEEQLDEAHERIATLERQLTTESRRHELEKMLADAGVIDIETALVLAERKLESEGVTVEQAVSSLMSSKGFLFRRPERASGASALAGSPARSKDSLEDLAREASETGDRRAVLRYLRRRRG
;
A
#
# COMPACT_ATOMS: atom_id res chain seq x y z
N MET A 1 23.60 53.28 -2.13
CA MET A 1 24.06 52.12 -1.33
C MET A 1 22.92 51.60 -0.46
N ILE A 2 22.15 52.47 0.22
CA ILE A 2 20.93 52.07 0.95
C ILE A 2 19.87 51.52 0.00
N ASP A 3 19.57 52.22 -1.09
CA ASP A 3 18.57 51.78 -2.10
C ASP A 3 18.89 50.39 -2.70
N SER A 4 20.18 50.08 -2.90
CA SER A 4 20.63 48.78 -3.39
C SER A 4 20.51 47.66 -2.35
N LEU A 5 20.51 47.99 -1.06
CA LEU A 5 20.30 47.02 0.01
C LEU A 5 18.81 46.76 0.21
N GLU A 6 17.96 47.77 0.04
CA GLU A 6 16.50 47.62 0.06
C GLU A 6 16.02 46.73 -1.10
N GLU A 7 16.53 46.96 -2.31
CA GLU A 7 16.20 46.13 -3.48
C GLU A 7 16.62 44.66 -3.30
N GLN A 8 17.81 44.42 -2.72
CA GLN A 8 18.27 43.06 -2.40
C GLN A 8 17.45 42.38 -1.31
N LEU A 9 16.95 43.15 -0.34
CA LEU A 9 16.10 42.64 0.73
C LEU A 9 14.75 42.18 0.17
N ASP A 10 14.15 43.00 -0.70
CA ASP A 10 12.88 42.68 -1.35
C ASP A 10 13.01 41.46 -2.26
N GLU A 11 14.07 41.39 -3.08
CA GLU A 11 14.35 40.22 -3.92
C GLU A 11 14.53 38.94 -3.07
N ALA A 12 15.27 39.04 -1.96
CA ALA A 12 15.46 37.91 -1.05
C ALA A 12 14.15 37.45 -0.41
N HIS A 13 13.28 38.38 0.00
CA HIS A 13 11.97 38.05 0.56
C HIS A 13 11.06 37.38 -0.47
N GLU A 14 11.02 37.87 -1.71
CA GLU A 14 10.26 37.23 -2.79
C GLU A 14 10.79 35.82 -3.10
N ARG A 15 12.11 35.64 -3.06
CA ARG A 15 12.76 34.35 -3.26
C ARG A 15 12.37 33.37 -2.14
N ILE A 16 12.42 33.80 -0.89
CA ILE A 16 12.01 32.99 0.27
C ILE A 16 10.54 32.59 0.14
N ALA A 17 9.64 33.54 -0.11
CA ALA A 17 8.21 33.27 -0.26
C ALA A 17 7.91 32.31 -1.43
N THR A 18 8.72 32.32 -2.47
CA THR A 18 8.61 31.38 -3.59
C THR A 18 9.09 29.98 -3.19
N LEU A 19 10.24 29.88 -2.53
CA LEU A 19 10.79 28.61 -2.06
C LEU A 19 9.88 27.95 -1.00
N GLU A 20 9.27 28.73 -0.11
CA GLU A 20 8.32 28.22 0.88
C GLU A 20 7.06 27.63 0.22
N ARG A 21 6.53 28.29 -0.82
CA ARG A 21 5.40 27.77 -1.61
C ARG A 21 5.76 26.49 -2.36
N GLN A 22 6.97 26.40 -2.90
CA GLN A 22 7.45 25.18 -3.56
C GLN A 22 7.61 24.06 -2.54
N LEU A 23 8.26 24.33 -1.41
CA LEU A 23 8.48 23.33 -0.36
C LEU A 23 7.17 22.78 0.20
N THR A 24 6.18 23.64 0.44
CA THR A 24 4.85 23.22 0.92
C THR A 24 4.12 22.35 -0.10
N THR A 25 4.22 22.68 -1.39
CA THR A 25 3.63 21.89 -2.48
C THR A 25 4.29 20.51 -2.58
N GLU A 26 5.62 20.47 -2.60
CA GLU A 26 6.39 19.22 -2.68
C GLU A 26 6.19 18.34 -1.44
N SER A 27 6.17 18.95 -0.25
CA SER A 27 5.95 18.21 1.01
C SER A 27 4.58 17.56 1.03
N ARG A 28 3.54 18.27 0.58
CA ARG A 28 2.18 17.74 0.48
C ARG A 28 2.09 16.61 -0.54
N ARG A 29 2.75 16.75 -1.69
CA ARG A 29 2.81 15.70 -2.71
C ARG A 29 3.50 14.44 -2.18
N HIS A 30 4.65 14.61 -1.52
CA HIS A 30 5.40 13.51 -0.93
C HIS A 30 4.60 12.78 0.16
N GLU A 31 3.89 13.52 1.01
CA GLU A 31 2.98 12.96 2.03
C GLU A 31 1.86 12.13 1.38
N LEU A 32 1.26 12.64 0.31
CA LEU A 32 0.22 11.93 -0.43
C LEU A 32 0.75 10.63 -1.08
N GLU A 33 1.92 10.69 -1.73
CA GLU A 33 2.58 9.52 -2.31
C GLU A 33 2.83 8.44 -1.26
N LYS A 34 3.39 8.83 -0.11
CA LYS A 34 3.65 7.92 1.01
C LYS A 34 2.36 7.27 1.52
N MET A 35 1.31 8.05 1.76
CA MET A 35 0.03 7.52 2.25
C MET A 35 -0.65 6.58 1.26
N LEU A 36 -0.59 6.88 -0.04
CA LEU A 36 -1.15 6.01 -1.08
C LEU A 36 -0.35 4.69 -1.18
N ALA A 37 0.97 4.75 -1.07
CA ALA A 37 1.82 3.57 -1.03
C ALA A 37 1.53 2.70 0.19
N ASP A 38 1.42 3.31 1.37
CA ASP A 38 1.08 2.63 2.63
C ASP A 38 -0.33 2.00 2.58
N ALA A 39 -1.26 2.63 1.86
CA ALA A 39 -2.60 2.09 1.60
C ALA A 39 -2.63 0.94 0.58
N GLY A 40 -1.49 0.59 -0.03
CA GLY A 40 -1.37 -0.51 -0.98
C GLY A 40 -1.97 -0.21 -2.35
N VAL A 41 -1.81 1.02 -2.84
CA VAL A 41 -2.26 1.40 -4.19
C VAL A 41 -1.60 0.54 -5.27
N ILE A 42 -2.38 0.15 -6.29
CA ILE A 42 -1.92 -0.64 -7.44
C ILE A 42 -1.40 0.28 -8.54
N ASP A 43 -2.09 1.38 -8.78
CA ASP A 43 -1.74 2.41 -9.76
C ASP A 43 -1.61 3.76 -9.04
N ILE A 44 -0.37 4.09 -8.69
CA ILE A 44 -0.06 5.30 -7.92
C ILE A 44 -0.31 6.58 -8.73
N GLU A 45 -0.02 6.59 -10.03
CA GLU A 45 -0.17 7.77 -10.87
C GLU A 45 -1.64 8.17 -10.98
N THR A 46 -2.51 7.19 -11.28
CA THR A 46 -3.96 7.42 -11.32
C THR A 46 -4.49 7.88 -9.96
N ALA A 47 -4.04 7.26 -8.87
CA ALA A 47 -4.49 7.63 -7.53
C ALA A 47 -4.03 9.04 -7.11
N LEU A 48 -2.80 9.44 -7.47
CA LEU A 48 -2.28 10.78 -7.22
C LEU A 48 -3.15 11.84 -7.91
N VAL A 49 -3.40 11.69 -9.21
CA VAL A 49 -4.22 12.65 -9.97
C VAL A 49 -5.63 12.79 -9.36
N LEU A 50 -6.24 11.68 -8.93
CA LEU A 50 -7.56 11.71 -8.31
C LEU A 50 -7.55 12.35 -6.91
N ALA A 51 -6.52 12.09 -6.13
CA ALA A 51 -6.37 12.65 -4.78
C ALA A 51 -5.99 14.14 -4.81
N GLU A 52 -5.07 14.56 -5.67
CA GLU A 52 -4.71 15.97 -5.91
C GLU A 52 -5.94 16.78 -6.30
N ARG A 53 -6.74 16.29 -7.25
CA ARG A 53 -8.00 16.94 -7.64
C ARG A 53 -8.96 17.11 -6.47
N LYS A 54 -9.06 16.10 -5.60
CA LYS A 54 -9.90 16.17 -4.38
C LYS A 54 -9.38 17.20 -3.38
N LEU A 55 -8.07 17.23 -3.16
CA LEU A 55 -7.40 18.19 -2.28
C LEU A 55 -7.64 19.64 -2.72
N GLU A 56 -7.64 19.89 -4.04
CA GLU A 56 -7.92 21.19 -4.61
C GLU A 56 -9.41 21.57 -4.57
N SER A 57 -10.32 20.64 -4.89
CA SER A 57 -11.75 20.94 -5.02
C SER A 57 -12.49 20.99 -3.69
N GLU A 58 -12.10 20.16 -2.72
CA GLU A 58 -12.82 19.98 -1.46
C GLU A 58 -12.07 20.59 -0.27
N GLY A 59 -10.81 21.03 -0.44
CA GLY A 59 -10.01 21.62 0.64
C GLY A 59 -9.75 20.64 1.80
N VAL A 60 -9.82 19.35 1.53
CA VAL A 60 -9.66 18.28 2.52
C VAL A 60 -8.19 18.03 2.88
N THR A 61 -7.95 17.31 3.98
CA THR A 61 -6.60 16.85 4.34
C THR A 61 -6.16 15.68 3.47
N VAL A 62 -4.85 15.38 3.46
CA VAL A 62 -4.28 14.26 2.71
C VAL A 62 -4.92 12.93 3.15
N GLU A 63 -5.10 12.73 4.45
CA GLU A 63 -5.71 11.54 5.03
C GLU A 63 -7.16 11.38 4.57
N GLN A 64 -7.92 12.48 4.57
CA GLN A 64 -9.31 12.49 4.12
C GLN A 64 -9.43 12.18 2.63
N ALA A 65 -8.53 12.72 1.81
CA ALA A 65 -8.47 12.43 0.38
C ALA A 65 -8.20 10.95 0.12
N VAL A 66 -7.20 10.36 0.80
CA VAL A 66 -6.85 8.94 0.66
C VAL A 66 -7.98 8.03 1.16
N SER A 67 -8.55 8.30 2.34
CA SER A 67 -9.68 7.53 2.88
C SER A 67 -10.93 7.60 1.98
N SER A 68 -11.22 8.78 1.43
CA SER A 68 -12.31 8.95 0.46
C SER A 68 -12.04 8.19 -0.84
N LEU A 69 -10.79 8.19 -1.32
CA LEU A 69 -10.40 7.45 -2.51
C LEU A 69 -10.49 5.93 -2.28
N MET A 70 -10.07 5.42 -1.12
CA MET A 70 -10.19 4.00 -0.77
C MET A 70 -11.65 3.53 -0.73
N SER A 71 -12.56 4.34 -0.16
CA SER A 71 -13.98 3.98 -0.07
C SER A 71 -14.72 4.09 -1.41
N SER A 72 -14.41 5.09 -2.23
CA SER A 72 -15.08 5.33 -3.52
C SER A 72 -14.47 4.60 -4.71
N LYS A 73 -13.16 4.34 -4.69
CA LYS A 73 -12.36 3.73 -5.76
C LYS A 73 -11.51 2.57 -5.24
N GLY A 74 -12.09 1.70 -4.42
CA GLY A 74 -11.39 0.57 -3.80
C GLY A 74 -10.71 -0.42 -4.76
N PHE A 75 -11.01 -0.38 -6.07
CA PHE A 75 -10.31 -1.17 -7.09
C PHE A 75 -8.88 -0.67 -7.40
N LEU A 76 -8.55 0.59 -7.04
CA LEU A 76 -7.21 1.14 -7.16
C LEU A 76 -6.27 0.64 -6.05
N PHE A 77 -6.82 0.00 -5.02
CA PHE A 77 -6.07 -0.48 -3.87
C PHE A 77 -6.05 -1.99 -3.87
N ARG A 78 -4.91 -2.56 -3.49
CA ARG A 78 -4.82 -3.98 -3.20
C ARG A 78 -5.75 -4.24 -2.03
N ARG A 79 -6.82 -5.01 -2.28
CA ARG A 79 -7.63 -5.53 -1.19
C ARG A 79 -6.66 -6.30 -0.28
N PRO A 80 -6.69 -6.09 1.05
CA PRO A 80 -6.05 -7.05 1.92
C PRO A 80 -6.65 -8.39 1.51
N GLU A 81 -5.80 -9.34 1.14
CA GLU A 81 -6.24 -10.71 0.97
C GLU A 81 -6.84 -11.08 2.32
N ARG A 82 -8.16 -10.90 2.47
CA ARG A 82 -8.92 -11.72 3.39
C ARG A 82 -8.45 -13.10 3.03
N ALA A 83 -7.80 -13.80 3.95
CA ALA A 83 -7.51 -15.21 3.81
C ALA A 83 -8.82 -15.92 3.43
N SER A 84 -9.06 -15.99 2.13
CA SER A 84 -10.26 -16.49 1.47
C SER A 84 -9.64 -17.45 0.47
N GLY A 85 -9.47 -18.73 0.83
CA GLY A 85 -10.60 -19.49 1.33
C GLY A 85 -11.70 -19.40 0.28
N ALA A 86 -11.45 -20.09 -0.84
CA ALA A 86 -12.42 -20.49 -1.86
C ALA A 86 -13.17 -19.36 -2.60
N SER A 87 -12.78 -19.14 -3.85
CA SER A 87 -13.72 -19.37 -4.95
C SER A 87 -12.98 -19.38 -6.30
N ALA A 88 -12.84 -20.57 -6.87
CA ALA A 88 -12.77 -20.74 -8.30
C ALA A 88 -13.32 -22.14 -8.59
N LEU A 89 -14.48 -22.20 -9.24
CA LEU A 89 -14.95 -23.24 -10.18
C LEU A 89 -14.06 -24.49 -10.37
N ALA A 90 -13.85 -25.28 -9.32
CA ALA A 90 -13.22 -26.57 -9.36
C ALA A 90 -13.91 -27.42 -8.30
N GLY A 91 -14.42 -28.60 -8.71
CA GLY A 91 -15.08 -29.53 -7.82
C GLY A 91 -14.25 -29.73 -6.56
N SER A 92 -14.90 -29.60 -5.41
CA SER A 92 -14.30 -29.84 -4.09
C SER A 92 -13.50 -31.14 -4.10
N PRO A 93 -12.15 -31.14 -3.96
CA PRO A 93 -11.58 -32.16 -3.13
C PRO A 93 -11.85 -31.66 -1.72
N ALA A 94 -12.76 -32.32 -1.01
CA ALA A 94 -12.81 -32.21 0.45
C ALA A 94 -11.36 -32.11 0.93
N ARG A 95 -11.01 -31.03 1.67
CA ARG A 95 -9.70 -30.91 2.33
C ARG A 95 -9.51 -32.20 3.12
N SER A 96 -8.84 -33.18 2.51
CA SER A 96 -8.47 -34.39 3.19
C SER A 96 -7.48 -33.91 4.23
N LYS A 97 -7.72 -34.26 5.49
CA LYS A 97 -6.87 -33.93 6.63
C LYS A 97 -5.46 -34.55 6.54
N ASP A 98 -5.06 -34.99 5.34
CA ASP A 98 -3.84 -35.68 4.95
C ASP A 98 -3.29 -35.06 3.64
N SER A 99 -3.32 -33.72 3.53
CA SER A 99 -2.57 -33.07 2.46
C SER A 99 -1.08 -33.33 2.67
N LEU A 100 -0.33 -33.54 1.57
CA LEU A 100 1.09 -33.89 1.66
C LEU A 100 1.91 -32.78 2.36
N GLU A 101 1.47 -31.53 2.22
CA GLU A 101 2.06 -30.36 2.89
C GLU A 101 1.82 -30.37 4.41
N ASP A 102 0.62 -30.75 4.86
CA ASP A 102 0.32 -30.84 6.30
C ASP A 102 1.09 -31.98 6.96
N LEU A 103 1.22 -33.13 6.27
CA LEU A 103 2.04 -34.25 6.74
C LEU A 103 3.54 -33.90 6.76
N ALA A 104 4.02 -33.11 5.80
CA ALA A 104 5.40 -32.62 5.79
C ALA A 104 5.66 -31.68 6.97
N ARG A 105 4.72 -30.76 7.22
CA ARG A 105 4.78 -29.81 8.33
C ARG A 105 4.77 -30.54 9.68
N GLU A 106 3.82 -31.45 9.91
CA GLU A 106 3.74 -32.26 11.13
C GLU A 106 5.01 -33.08 11.36
N ALA A 107 5.56 -33.70 10.32
CA ALA A 107 6.80 -34.47 10.41
C ALA A 107 8.01 -33.58 10.78
N SER A 108 8.08 -32.36 10.26
CA SER A 108 9.16 -31.41 10.56
C SER A 108 9.05 -30.79 11.95
N GLU A 109 7.84 -30.51 12.42
CA GLU A 109 7.58 -29.86 13.70
C GLU A 109 7.71 -30.84 14.87
N THR A 110 7.17 -32.06 14.72
CA THR A 110 7.15 -33.04 15.81
C THR A 110 8.38 -33.94 15.84
N GLY A 111 9.01 -34.18 14.68
CA GLY A 111 10.09 -35.15 14.53
C GLY A 111 9.69 -36.60 14.84
N ASP A 112 8.40 -36.89 15.04
CA ASP A 112 7.93 -38.23 15.37
C ASP A 112 8.11 -39.15 14.15
N ARG A 113 8.74 -40.30 14.40
CA ARG A 113 8.91 -41.38 13.43
C ARG A 113 7.59 -41.77 12.75
N ARG A 114 6.47 -41.76 13.47
CA ARG A 114 5.15 -42.10 12.89
C ARG A 114 4.67 -41.04 11.90
N ALA A 115 4.85 -39.75 12.20
CA ALA A 115 4.51 -38.64 11.32
C ALA A 115 5.38 -38.66 10.05
N VAL A 116 6.70 -38.84 10.20
CA VAL A 116 7.65 -38.96 9.08
C VAL A 116 7.30 -40.12 8.15
N LEU A 117 6.99 -41.31 8.70
CA LEU A 117 6.62 -42.47 7.88
C LEU A 117 5.30 -42.27 7.13
N ARG A 118 4.34 -41.57 7.72
CA ARG A 118 3.05 -41.25 7.08
C ARG A 118 3.27 -40.33 5.87
N TYR A 119 4.07 -39.28 6.04
CA TYR A 119 4.49 -38.40 4.95
C TYR A 119 5.22 -39.16 3.83
N LEU A 120 6.22 -39.98 4.16
CA LEU A 120 7.00 -40.71 3.16
C LEU A 120 6.16 -41.74 2.39
N ARG A 121 5.20 -42.41 3.03
CA ARG A 121 4.26 -43.30 2.33
C ARG A 121 3.39 -42.53 1.35
N ARG A 122 2.87 -41.36 1.76
CA ARG A 122 2.01 -40.53 0.92
C ARG A 122 2.76 -39.90 -0.26
N ARG A 123 4.07 -39.64 -0.12
CA ARG A 123 4.92 -39.12 -1.20
C ARG A 123 5.33 -40.17 -2.25
N ARG A 124 5.31 -41.46 -1.91
CA ARG A 124 5.76 -42.56 -2.78
C ARG A 124 4.65 -43.24 -3.57
N GLY A 125 3.40 -43.04 -3.18
CA GLY A 125 2.21 -43.49 -3.93
C GLY A 125 1.63 -42.33 -4.71
#